data_AF-E3H7L9-F1
#
_entry.id   AF-E3H7L9-F1
#
_cell.length_a   1.000
_cell.length_b   1.000
_cell.length_c   1.000
_cell.angle_alpha   90.00
_cell.angle_beta   90.00
_cell.angle_gamma   90.00
#
_symmetry.space_group_name_H-M   'P 1'
#
loop_
_entity.id
_entity.type
_entity.pdbx_description
1 polymer ?
#
loop_
_entity_poly.entity_id
_entity_poly.type
_entity_poly.pdbx_seq_one_letter_code
_entity_poly.pdbx_strand_id
1 'polypeptide(L)' 'MKKGITYDELLDKIPNKYVLATVAGKRCREIESGSESLVKGLKKDTNVQKTFREILSDKIGYDIQETTGE' A
#
# COMPACT_ATOMS: atom_id res chain seq x y z
N MET A 1 -19.34 -2.73 -13.41
CA MET A 1 -18.77 -1.55 -12.71
C MET A 1 -17.35 -1.89 -12.27
N LYS A 2 -16.35 -1.04 -12.51
CA LYS A 2 -15.01 -1.25 -11.95
C LYS A 2 -15.12 -1.04 -10.43
N LYS A 3 -14.92 -2.09 -9.64
CA LYS A 3 -14.91 -1.98 -8.18
C LYS A 3 -13.76 -1.05 -7.80
N GLY A 4 -14.08 0.10 -7.20
CA GLY A 4 -13.08 1.00 -6.65
C GLY A 4 -12.41 0.36 -5.44
N ILE A 5 -11.19 0.77 -5.13
CA ILE A 5 -10.54 0.38 -3.88
C ILE A 5 -11.24 1.10 -2.74
N THR A 6 -11.67 0.34 -1.74
CA THR A 6 -12.30 0.90 -0.54
C THR A 6 -11.29 0.98 0.60
N TYR A 7 -11.59 1.83 1.57
CA TYR A 7 -10.75 2.00 2.75
C TYR A 7 -10.79 0.77 3.66
N ASP A 8 -11.96 0.14 3.81
CA ASP A 8 -12.13 -1.05 4.63
C ASP A 8 -11.28 -2.23 4.12
N GLU A 9 -11.24 -2.45 2.80
CA GLU A 9 -10.37 -3.48 2.19
C GLU A 9 -8.87 -3.26 2.48
N LEU A 10 -8.43 -2.01 2.64
CA LEU A 10 -7.05 -1.70 3.00
C LEU A 10 -6.78 -1.93 4.48
N LEU A 11 -7.76 -1.64 5.34
CA LEU A 11 -7.67 -1.91 6.78
C LEU A 11 -7.70 -3.42 7.09
N ASP A 12 -8.37 -4.23 6.28
CA ASP A 12 -8.29 -5.69 6.38
C ASP A 12 -6.85 -6.22 6.18
N LYS A 13 -6.01 -5.47 5.46
CA LYS A 13 -4.59 -5.78 5.25
C LYS A 13 -3.68 -5.11 6.28
N ILE A 14 -3.94 -3.83 6.59
CA ILE A 14 -3.17 -3.04 7.54
C ILE A 14 -4.16 -2.40 8.54
N PRO A 15 -4.47 -3.09 9.66
CA PRO A 15 -5.58 -2.72 10.55
C PRO A 15 -5.35 -1.42 11.34
N ASN A 16 -4.13 -0.88 11.30
CA ASN A 16 -3.83 0.43 11.88
C ASN A 16 -3.79 1.51 10.80
N LYS A 17 -4.74 2.45 10.86
CA LYS A 17 -4.86 3.56 9.90
C LYS A 17 -3.62 4.44 9.75
N TYR A 18 -2.88 4.63 10.83
CA TYR A 18 -1.67 5.46 10.82
C TYR A 18 -0.53 4.72 10.13
N VAL A 19 -0.35 3.43 10.45
CA VAL A 19 0.61 2.57 9.77
C VAL A 19 0.27 2.44 8.28
N LEU A 20 -1.00 2.24 7.94
CA LEU A 20 -1.47 2.22 6.55
C LEU A 20 -1.07 3.50 5.80
N ALA A 21 -1.34 4.67 6.38
CA ALA A 21 -0.99 5.95 5.78
C ALA A 21 0.53 6.10 5.59
N THR A 22 1.33 5.71 6.58
CA THR A 22 2.79 5.77 6.51
C THR A 22 3.36 4.82 5.45
N VAL A 23 2.92 3.56 5.44
CA VAL A 23 3.36 2.54 4.46
C VAL A 23 2.97 2.97 3.05
N ALA A 24 1.71 3.38 2.84
CA ALA A 24 1.24 3.84 1.55
C ALA A 24 1.97 5.11 1.08
N GLY A 25 2.19 6.07 1.97
CA GLY A 25 2.92 7.30 1.66
C GLY A 25 4.36 7.04 1.23
N LYS A 26 5.09 6.21 2.00
CA LYS A 26 6.46 5.82 1.67
C LYS A 26 6.52 5.13 0.31
N ARG A 27 5.65 4.14 0.07
CA ARG A 27 5.65 3.40 -1.18
C ARG A 27 5.22 4.25 -2.38
N CYS A 28 4.24 5.12 -2.22
CA CYS A 28 3.81 6.01 -3.29
C CYS A 28 4.97 6.92 -3.75
N ARG A 29 5.80 7.39 -2.81
CA ARG A 29 7.00 8.18 -3.11
C ARG A 29 8.07 7.38 -3.86
N GLU A 30 8.25 6.10 -3.54
CA GLU A 30 9.17 5.22 -4.28
C GLU A 30 8.73 5.05 -5.74
N ILE A 31 7.43 4.84 -5.97
CA ILE A 31 6.86 4.75 -7.32
C ILE A 31 7.00 6.09 -8.06
N GLU A 32 6.73 7.21 -7.39
CA GLU A 32 6.95 8.54 -7.95
C GLU A 32 8.42 8.79 -8.31
N SER A 33 9.35 8.23 -7.55
CA SER A 33 10.80 8.30 -7.81
C SER A 33 11.27 7.34 -8.91
N GLY A 34 10.36 6.63 -9.58
CA GLY A 34 10.66 5.75 -10.72
C GLY A 34 10.70 4.26 -10.39
N SER A 35 10.38 3.85 -9.15
CA SER A 35 10.27 2.41 -8.84
C SER A 35 9.10 1.78 -9.61
N GLU A 36 9.32 0.60 -10.15
CA GLU A 36 8.26 -0.14 -10.81
C GLU A 36 7.17 -0.58 -9.83
N SER A 37 5.94 -0.68 -10.34
CA SER A 37 4.85 -1.24 -9.56
C SER A 37 4.97 -2.76 -9.48
N LEU A 38 4.75 -3.31 -8.30
CA LEU A 38 4.83 -4.76 -8.01
C LEU A 38 3.60 -5.53 -8.50
N VAL A 39 2.57 -4.82 -8.97
CA VAL A 39 1.34 -5.38 -9.49
C VAL A 39 1.05 -4.81 -10.87
N LYS A 40 0.40 -5.61 -11.72
CA LYS A 40 -0.14 -5.10 -12.99
C LYS A 40 -1.34 -4.20 -12.69
N GLY A 41 -1.07 -2.89 -12.58
CA GLY A 41 -2.10 -1.87 -12.44
C GLY A 41 -2.90 -1.66 -13.73
N LEU A 42 -4.01 -0.94 -13.62
CA LEU A 42 -4.72 -0.44 -14.79
C LEU A 42 -3.91 0.71 -15.42
N LYS A 43 -3.96 0.85 -16.75
CA LYS A 43 -3.27 1.93 -17.50
C LYS A 43 -3.52 3.36 -16.97
N LYS A 44 -4.60 3.58 -16.22
CA LYS A 44 -5.00 4.90 -15.68
C LYS A 44 -4.84 5.02 -14.15
N ASP A 45 -4.25 4.03 -13.49
CA ASP A 45 -4.11 4.08 -12.03
C ASP A 45 -3.09 5.17 -11.64
N THR A 46 -3.47 6.01 -10.67
CA THR A 46 -2.54 6.93 -9.99
C THR A 46 -1.50 6.15 -9.18
N ASN A 47 -0.40 6.79 -8.77
CA ASN A 47 0.61 6.14 -7.94
C ASN A 47 0.04 5.65 -6.59
N VAL A 48 -0.91 6.40 -6.03
CA VAL A 48 -1.67 5.98 -4.84
C VAL A 48 -2.49 4.72 -5.13
N GLN A 49 -3.20 4.69 -6.26
CA GLN A 49 -3.99 3.52 -6.67
C GLN A 49 -3.13 2.27 -6.95
N LYS A 50 -1.93 2.45 -7.51
CA LYS A 50 -0.95 1.35 -7.67
C LYS A 50 -0.50 0.84 -6.30
N THR A 51 -0.10 1.75 -5.41
CA THR A 51 0.32 1.42 -4.03
C THR A 51 -0.76 0.63 -3.30
N PHE A 52 -2.02 1.08 -3.34
CA PHE A 52 -3.12 0.38 -2.71
C PHE A 52 -3.37 -1.01 -3.29
N ARG A 53 -3.17 -1.20 -4.60
CA ARG A 53 -3.25 -2.56 -5.19
C ARG A 53 -2.13 -3.46 -4.71
N GLU A 54 -0.93 -2.92 -4.50
CA GLU A 54 0.19 -3.68 -3.93
C GLU A 54 -0.12 -4.12 -2.49
N ILE A 55 -0.77 -3.28 -1.69
CA ILE A 55 -1.26 -3.63 -0.34
C ILE A 55 -2.31 -4.73 -0.43
N LEU A 56 -3.34 -4.56 -1.26
CA LEU A 56 -4.41 -5.55 -1.42
C LEU A 56 -3.93 -6.89 -1.98
N SER A 57 -2.80 -6.89 -2.70
CA SER A 57 -2.16 -8.08 -3.26
C SER A 57 -1.06 -8.67 -2.37
N ASP A 58 -0.94 -8.20 -1.13
CA ASP A 58 0.06 -8.64 -0.14
C ASP A 58 1.51 -8.53 -0.64
N LYS A 59 1.78 -7.59 -1.56
CA LYS A 59 3.13 -7.32 -2.08
C LYS A 59 3.91 -6.35 -1.21
N ILE A 60 3.19 -5.49 -0.49
CA ILE A 60 3.74 -4.60 0.52
C ILE A 60 2.87 -4.68 1.77
N GLY A 61 3.47 -4.51 2.93
CA GLY A 61 2.78 -4.56 4.22
C GLY A 61 3.57 -3.79 5.27
N TYR A 62 3.27 -4.07 6.53
CA TYR A 62 4.04 -3.57 7.66
C TYR A 62 4.58 -4.77 8.44
N ASP A 63 5.81 -4.65 8.90
CA ASP A 63 6.41 -5.59 9.83
C ASP A 63 6.47 -4.88 11.18
N ILE A 64 5.88 -5.46 12.22
CA ILE A 64 6.03 -4.96 13.58
C ILE A 64 7.39 -5.47 14.04
N GLN A 65 8.43 -4.66 13.88
CA GLN A 65 9.67 -4.93 14.59
C GLN A 65 9.36 -4.76 16.08
N GLU A 66 9.21 -5.88 16.80
CA GLU A 66 9.23 -5.88 18.26
C GLU A 66 10.61 -5.40 18.69
N THR A 67 10.75 -4.10 18.93
CA THR A 67 11.87 -3.57 19.69
C THR A 67 11.72 -4.13 21.10
N THR A 68 12.33 -5.29 21.33
CA THR A 68 12.62 -5.77 22.68
C THR A 68 13.62 -4.77 23.24
N GLY A 69 13.15 -3.85 24.07
CA GLY A 69 14.02 -2.92 24.78
C GLY A 69 14.88 -3.72 25.76
N GLU A 70 16.19 -3.75 25.50
CA GLU A 70 17.22 -4.05 26.51
C GLU A 70 17.45 -2.83 27.42
#